data_AF-A0A317U6K3-F1
#
_entry.id   AF-A0A317U6K3-F1
#
_cell.length_a   1.000
_cell.length_b   1.000
_cell.length_c   1.000
_cell.angle_alpha   90.00
_cell.angle_beta   90.00
_cell.angle_gamma   90.00
#
_symmetry.space_group_name_H-M   'P 1'
#
loop_
_entity.id
_entity.type
_entity.pdbx_description
1 polymer ?
#
loop_
_entity_poly.entity_id
_entity_poly.type
_entity_poly.pdbx_seq_one_letter_code
_entity_poly.pdbx_strand_id
1 'polypeptide(L)'
;MATNKFHYIWMGRLPTGKHEDSFKNGPNALAQQLKEYVMNTKKNRDADDPNPQDQEIIMWVPEDLIGGIKEAEYLDPDITLKPIEDLYKNAKHLTEEERENLKKTVDLLGENNAYSAQKDILEAAILEEYGGYYLDTTSTVRSIEYLINNQPQDIWFPRVTEEDQKYYDEDTFILPDVWAMYNPTPGEGTCKAMLNGYVERCQFYFPEHLERIQLDVEAFKARSGYEYQSYGAGSQIMSSNSRDDLIGHLVIFSLYDGLNQTRGPLTNALLCKLSSFAEDAPGGKHIEEFGIEKFHRGTWRQQAIADNIVERIEERETQVALEEQI
;
A
#
# COMPACT_ATOMS: atom_id res chain seq x y z
N MET A 1 -17.41 10.19 -10.92
CA MET A 1 -16.37 11.06 -11.53
C MET A 1 -15.05 10.48 -11.12
N ALA A 2 -14.10 10.36 -12.05
CA ALA A 2 -12.76 9.90 -11.72
C ALA A 2 -12.13 10.82 -10.67
N THR A 3 -11.44 10.22 -9.71
CA THR A 3 -10.88 10.89 -8.54
C THR A 3 -9.46 11.35 -8.84
N ASN A 4 -9.27 12.67 -8.79
CA ASN A 4 -8.03 13.37 -9.14
C ASN A 4 -7.01 13.39 -7.98
N LYS A 5 -6.81 12.27 -7.31
CA LYS A 5 -5.97 12.21 -6.10
C LYS A 5 -4.84 11.23 -6.27
N PHE A 6 -3.66 11.62 -5.82
CA PHE A 6 -2.48 10.78 -5.72
C PHE A 6 -2.12 10.62 -4.26
N HIS A 7 -2.16 9.39 -3.78
CA HIS A 7 -1.95 9.00 -2.41
C HIS A 7 -0.61 8.29 -2.27
N TYR A 8 0.22 8.83 -1.38
CA TYR A 8 1.42 8.18 -0.88
C TYR A 8 1.23 7.92 0.61
N ILE A 9 1.85 6.86 1.12
CA ILE A 9 1.77 6.49 2.55
C ILE A 9 3.18 6.27 3.06
N TRP A 10 3.51 6.88 4.20
CA TRP A 10 4.74 6.62 4.92
C TRP A 10 4.44 6.26 6.38
N MET A 11 4.86 5.07 6.79
CA MET A 11 4.66 4.52 8.13
C MET A 11 5.99 4.30 8.85
N GLY A 12 5.95 4.27 10.18
CA GLY A 12 7.11 3.97 11.02
C GLY A 12 7.75 5.22 11.59
N ARG A 13 8.99 5.50 11.20
CA ARG A 13 9.82 6.57 11.78
C ARG A 13 10.03 7.74 10.83
N LEU A 14 10.55 8.85 11.36
CA LEU A 14 10.96 9.99 10.54
C LEU A 14 11.97 9.53 9.47
N PRO A 15 11.78 9.89 8.19
CA PRO A 15 12.61 9.40 7.09
C PRO A 15 13.98 10.08 7.14
N THR A 16 14.98 9.41 7.71
CA THR A 16 16.35 9.91 7.86
C THR A 16 17.35 9.01 7.13
N GLY A 17 18.49 9.58 6.73
CA GLY A 17 19.56 8.84 6.06
C GLY A 17 19.09 8.19 4.76
N LYS A 18 19.32 6.88 4.61
CA LYS A 18 18.94 6.12 3.40
C LYS A 18 17.44 6.11 3.09
N HIS A 19 16.58 6.40 4.08
CA HIS A 19 15.13 6.40 3.92
C HIS A 19 14.57 7.74 3.42
N GLU A 20 15.36 8.81 3.49
CA GLU A 20 14.97 10.14 3.05
C GLU A 20 14.63 10.16 1.55
N ASP A 21 15.51 9.59 0.73
CA ASP A 21 15.32 9.54 -0.73
C ASP A 21 14.13 8.65 -1.12
N SER A 22 13.95 7.51 -0.45
CA SER A 22 12.80 6.63 -0.68
C SER A 22 11.48 7.28 -0.29
N PHE A 23 11.48 8.18 0.70
CA PHE A 23 10.30 8.93 1.12
C PHE A 23 9.94 10.05 0.15
N LYS A 24 10.92 10.86 -0.27
CA LYS A 24 10.64 12.14 -0.96
C LYS A 24 10.63 12.05 -2.50
N ASN A 25 11.39 11.14 -3.09
CA ASN A 25 11.70 11.22 -4.52
C ASN A 25 10.48 11.03 -5.42
N GLY A 26 9.66 10.00 -5.19
CA GLY A 26 8.44 9.76 -5.96
C GLY A 26 7.43 10.91 -5.85
N PRO A 27 7.00 11.28 -4.62
CA PRO A 27 6.07 12.38 -4.41
C PRO A 27 6.55 13.72 -5.00
N ASN A 28 7.81 14.09 -4.78
CA ASN A 28 8.36 15.37 -5.29
C ASN A 28 8.48 15.38 -6.82
N ALA A 29 8.88 14.26 -7.42
CA ALA A 29 8.93 14.14 -8.88
C ALA A 29 7.55 14.31 -9.50
N LEU A 30 6.50 13.75 -8.88
CA LEU A 30 5.12 13.93 -9.32
C LEU A 30 4.66 15.39 -9.17
N ALA A 31 4.95 16.03 -8.02
CA ALA A 31 4.59 17.42 -7.78
C ALA A 31 5.25 18.36 -8.81
N GLN A 32 6.52 18.13 -9.13
CA GLN A 32 7.22 18.89 -10.16
C GLN A 32 6.57 18.71 -11.54
N GLN A 33 6.27 17.47 -11.94
CA GLN A 33 5.63 17.21 -13.23
C GLN A 33 4.25 17.86 -13.34
N LEU A 34 3.47 17.83 -12.27
CA LEU A 34 2.16 18.46 -12.24
C LEU A 34 2.27 19.99 -12.40
N LYS A 35 3.24 20.63 -11.72
CA LYS A 35 3.54 22.06 -11.91
C LYS A 35 3.90 22.40 -13.34
N GLU A 36 4.78 21.61 -13.96
CA GLU A 36 5.20 21.78 -15.34
C GLU A 36 4.03 21.60 -16.31
N TYR A 37 3.21 20.56 -16.11
CA TYR A 37 2.02 20.31 -16.91
C TYR A 37 0.96 21.44 -16.80
N VAL A 38 0.69 21.94 -15.59
CA VAL A 38 -0.20 23.10 -15.36
C VAL A 38 0.35 24.36 -16.05
N MET A 39 1.66 24.61 -15.97
CA MET A 39 2.28 25.77 -16.62
C MET A 39 2.23 25.69 -18.15
N ASN A 40 2.36 24.49 -18.72
CA ASN A 40 2.30 24.27 -20.16
C ASN A 40 0.87 24.32 -20.71
N THR A 41 -0.09 23.68 -20.04
CA THR A 41 -1.52 23.69 -20.45
C THR A 41 -2.12 25.09 -20.41
N LYS A 42 -1.78 25.93 -19.42
CA LYS A 42 -2.22 27.34 -19.38
C LYS A 42 -1.88 28.15 -20.64
N LYS A 43 -0.92 27.70 -21.47
CA LYS A 43 -0.55 28.39 -22.72
C LYS A 43 -1.43 27.99 -23.91
N ASN A 44 -1.98 26.77 -23.94
CA ASN A 44 -2.62 26.18 -25.13
C ASN A 44 -3.90 25.35 -24.82
N ARG A 45 -4.64 25.67 -23.75
CA ARG A 45 -5.74 24.82 -23.26
C ARG A 45 -6.99 24.88 -24.15
N ASP A 46 -7.48 23.71 -24.56
CA ASP A 46 -8.81 23.55 -25.14
C ASP A 46 -9.88 23.50 -24.04
N ALA A 47 -11.10 23.98 -24.34
CA ALA A 47 -12.16 24.16 -23.34
C ALA A 47 -12.59 22.86 -22.63
N ASP A 48 -12.34 21.71 -23.25
CA ASP A 48 -12.76 20.38 -22.79
C ASP A 48 -11.64 19.58 -22.09
N ASP A 49 -10.42 20.13 -21.98
CA ASP A 49 -9.30 19.44 -21.32
C ASP A 49 -9.50 19.36 -19.79
N PRO A 50 -9.26 18.19 -19.15
CA PRO A 50 -9.37 18.04 -17.70
C PRO A 50 -8.47 19.04 -16.99
N ASN A 51 -9.01 19.74 -15.98
CA ASN A 51 -8.27 20.79 -15.28
C ASN A 51 -7.16 20.17 -14.44
N PRO A 52 -5.87 20.39 -14.76
CA PRO A 52 -4.79 19.75 -14.01
C PRO A 52 -4.65 20.34 -12.60
N GLN A 53 -5.27 21.49 -12.33
CA GLN A 53 -5.30 22.10 -10.99
C GLN A 53 -6.23 21.37 -10.01
N ASP A 54 -7.08 20.47 -10.50
CA ASP A 54 -7.98 19.69 -9.64
C ASP A 54 -7.27 18.43 -9.08
N GLN A 55 -5.99 18.22 -9.42
CA GLN A 55 -5.17 17.12 -8.94
C GLN A 55 -4.56 17.45 -7.56
N GLU A 56 -4.77 16.58 -6.58
CA GLU A 56 -4.24 16.70 -5.21
C GLU A 56 -3.22 15.59 -4.96
N ILE A 57 -2.01 15.96 -4.53
CA ILE A 57 -1.01 14.98 -4.05
C ILE A 57 -1.06 14.99 -2.52
N ILE A 58 -1.30 13.82 -1.95
CA ILE A 58 -1.48 13.62 -0.50
C ILE A 58 -0.44 12.62 -0.02
N MET A 59 0.37 13.03 0.95
CA MET A 59 1.22 12.14 1.73
C MET A 59 0.56 11.87 3.08
N TRP A 60 0.21 10.62 3.32
CA TRP A 60 -0.37 10.16 4.56
C TRP A 60 0.72 9.66 5.51
N VAL A 61 0.74 10.20 6.73
CA VAL A 61 1.73 9.86 7.76
C VAL A 61 1.09 9.82 9.14
N PRO A 62 1.65 9.10 10.12
CA PRO A 62 1.27 9.25 11.53
C PRO A 62 1.32 10.71 12.00
N GLU A 63 0.34 11.15 12.79
CA GLU A 63 0.19 12.54 13.25
C GLU A 63 1.44 13.06 13.98
N ASP A 64 2.10 12.21 14.76
CA ASP A 64 3.31 12.52 15.50
C ASP A 64 4.54 12.80 14.62
N LEU A 65 4.58 12.27 13.40
CA LEU A 65 5.67 12.52 12.44
C LEU A 65 5.52 13.84 11.67
N ILE A 66 4.32 14.41 11.59
CA ILE A 66 4.03 15.58 10.75
C ILE A 66 4.95 16.76 11.10
N GLY A 67 5.18 17.01 12.39
CA GLY A 67 6.05 18.10 12.86
C GLY A 67 7.47 17.96 12.32
N GLY A 68 8.07 16.78 12.52
CA GLY A 68 9.44 16.50 12.06
C GLY A 68 9.57 16.53 10.53
N ILE A 69 8.57 16.04 9.78
CA ILE A 69 8.59 16.06 8.31
C ILE A 69 8.54 17.50 7.78
N LYS A 70 7.72 18.36 8.39
CA LYS A 70 7.63 19.77 8.01
C LYS A 70 8.91 20.53 8.32
N GLU A 71 9.51 20.30 9.50
CA GLU A 71 10.77 20.92 9.89
C GLU A 71 11.95 20.51 8.99
N ALA A 72 11.93 19.27 8.49
CA ALA A 72 12.98 18.76 7.62
C ALA A 72 12.84 19.21 6.14
N GLU A 73 11.73 19.84 5.76
CA GLU A 73 11.46 20.36 4.41
C GLU A 73 11.67 19.30 3.29
N TYR A 74 11.39 18.03 3.59
CA TYR A 74 11.63 16.92 2.65
C TYR A 74 10.70 16.94 1.44
N LEU A 75 9.48 17.44 1.60
CA LEU A 75 8.45 17.41 0.57
C LEU A 75 8.23 18.78 -0.07
N ASP A 76 7.86 18.74 -1.34
CA ASP A 76 7.39 19.91 -2.06
C ASP A 76 6.18 20.55 -1.33
N PRO A 77 6.11 21.88 -1.17
CA PRO A 77 5.01 22.57 -0.50
C PRO A 77 3.61 22.31 -1.08
N ASP A 78 3.52 21.87 -2.34
CA ASP A 78 2.25 21.54 -2.99
C ASP A 78 1.74 20.13 -2.61
N ILE A 79 2.53 19.34 -1.87
CA ILE A 79 2.11 18.04 -1.34
C ILE A 79 1.42 18.25 -0.01
N THR A 80 0.17 17.79 0.08
CA THR A 80 -0.62 17.87 1.31
C THR A 80 -0.21 16.75 2.26
N LEU A 81 0.31 17.11 3.43
CA LEU A 81 0.49 16.16 4.54
C LEU A 81 -0.83 15.97 5.28
N LYS A 82 -1.29 14.72 5.40
CA LYS A 82 -2.48 14.35 6.20
C LYS A 82 -2.15 13.29 7.24
N PRO A 83 -2.67 13.42 8.47
CA PRO A 83 -2.50 12.39 9.49
C PRO A 83 -3.32 11.16 9.13
N ILE A 84 -2.76 9.97 9.34
CA ILE A 84 -3.48 8.68 9.19
C ILE A 84 -4.68 8.63 10.13
N GLU A 85 -4.58 9.27 11.28
CA GLU A 85 -5.60 9.35 12.31
C GLU A 85 -6.89 10.03 11.84
N ASP A 86 -6.83 10.86 10.80
CA ASP A 86 -8.02 11.44 10.19
C ASP A 86 -8.91 10.38 9.54
N LEU A 87 -8.33 9.28 9.05
CA LEU A 87 -9.07 8.16 8.47
C LEU A 87 -9.93 7.48 9.54
N TYR A 88 -9.41 7.32 10.75
CA TYR A 88 -10.13 6.70 11.87
C TYR A 88 -11.24 7.59 12.43
N LYS A 89 -11.07 8.91 12.35
CA LYS A 89 -12.01 9.90 12.90
C LYS A 89 -13.11 10.26 11.91
N ASN A 90 -12.76 10.40 10.63
CA ASN A 90 -13.56 11.17 9.67
C ASN A 90 -13.94 10.42 8.39
N ALA A 91 -13.49 9.17 8.17
CA ALA A 91 -13.83 8.43 6.97
C ALA A 91 -15.35 8.19 6.87
N LYS A 92 -15.95 8.62 5.76
CA LYS A 92 -17.40 8.59 5.51
C LYS A 92 -17.88 7.26 4.95
N HIS A 93 -17.03 6.57 4.20
CA HIS A 93 -17.34 5.27 3.59
C HIS A 93 -17.04 4.09 4.52
N LEU A 94 -16.46 4.36 5.69
CA LEU A 94 -16.25 3.37 6.75
C LEU A 94 -17.27 3.60 7.87
N THR A 95 -17.86 2.51 8.37
CA THR A 95 -18.66 2.53 9.60
C THR A 95 -17.75 2.75 10.81
N GLU A 96 -18.34 3.08 11.96
CA GLU A 96 -17.60 3.28 13.20
C GLU A 96 -16.82 2.01 13.61
N GLU A 97 -17.46 0.85 13.52
CA GLU A 97 -16.84 -0.45 13.80
C GLU A 97 -15.67 -0.73 12.85
N GLU A 98 -15.82 -0.45 11.56
CA GLU A 98 -14.74 -0.66 10.58
C GLU A 98 -13.56 0.28 10.81
N ARG A 99 -13.81 1.55 11.19
CA ARG A 99 -12.73 2.49 11.56
C ARG A 99 -12.00 2.03 12.82
N GLU A 100 -12.72 1.51 13.81
CA GLU A 100 -12.11 0.97 15.03
C GLU A 100 -11.28 -0.28 14.75
N ASN A 101 -11.80 -1.22 13.96
CA ASN A 101 -11.08 -2.42 13.57
C ASN A 101 -9.84 -2.11 12.72
N LEU A 102 -9.95 -1.15 11.80
CA LEU A 102 -8.81 -0.66 11.03
C LEU A 102 -7.74 -0.09 11.97
N LYS A 103 -8.11 0.79 12.91
CA LYS A 103 -7.17 1.36 13.88
C LYS A 103 -6.48 0.28 14.69
N LYS A 104 -7.25 -0.65 15.30
CA LYS A 104 -6.67 -1.76 16.10
C LYS A 104 -5.73 -2.62 15.26
N THR A 105 -6.08 -2.89 14.00
CA THR A 105 -5.23 -3.68 13.08
C THR A 105 -3.93 -2.95 12.74
N VAL A 106 -4.01 -1.64 12.46
CA VAL A 106 -2.82 -0.83 12.19
C VAL A 106 -1.93 -0.75 13.43
N ASP A 107 -2.50 -0.50 14.62
CA ASP A 107 -1.75 -0.46 15.89
C ASP A 107 -1.01 -1.79 16.13
N LEU A 108 -1.70 -2.92 16.01
CA LEU A 108 -1.14 -4.27 16.16
C LEU A 108 0.03 -4.54 15.20
N LEU A 109 -0.10 -4.14 13.93
CA LEU A 109 0.97 -4.28 12.95
C LEU A 109 2.17 -3.36 13.30
N GLY A 110 1.89 -2.18 13.86
CA GLY A 110 2.89 -1.24 14.36
C GLY A 110 3.70 -1.80 15.53
N GLU A 111 3.03 -2.44 16.50
CA GLU A 111 3.66 -3.12 17.64
C GLU A 111 4.63 -4.24 17.18
N ASN A 112 4.41 -4.81 16.00
CA ASN A 112 5.26 -5.83 15.39
C ASN A 112 6.24 -5.27 14.34
N ASN A 113 6.43 -3.93 14.30
CA ASN A 113 7.25 -3.20 13.34
C ASN A 113 6.95 -3.57 11.87
N ALA A 114 5.71 -3.96 11.58
CA ALA A 114 5.25 -4.38 10.26
C ALA A 114 4.71 -3.18 9.46
N TYR A 115 5.53 -2.13 9.33
CA TYR A 115 5.14 -0.87 8.69
C TYR A 115 4.70 -1.02 7.22
N SER A 116 5.27 -1.99 6.50
CA SER A 116 4.82 -2.34 5.14
C SER A 116 3.40 -2.91 5.16
N ALA A 117 3.09 -3.78 6.12
CA ALA A 117 1.74 -4.32 6.27
C ALA A 117 0.73 -3.23 6.70
N GLN A 118 1.14 -2.28 7.56
CA GLN A 118 0.30 -1.12 7.87
C GLN A 118 -0.02 -0.32 6.61
N LYS A 119 0.99 -0.04 5.77
CA LYS A 119 0.81 0.63 4.48
C LYS A 119 -0.16 -0.14 3.57
N ASP A 120 -0.03 -1.46 3.48
CA ASP A 120 -0.88 -2.30 2.62
C ASP A 120 -2.37 -2.32 3.07
N ILE A 121 -2.68 -2.29 4.36
CA ILE A 121 -4.10 -2.15 4.80
C ILE A 121 -4.61 -0.71 4.66
N LEU A 122 -3.74 0.28 4.90
CA LEU A 122 -4.09 1.69 4.77
C LEU A 122 -4.34 2.11 3.33
N GLU A 123 -3.63 1.52 2.35
CA GLU A 123 -3.86 1.81 0.93
C GLU A 123 -5.31 1.45 0.53
N ALA A 124 -5.81 0.29 0.96
CA ALA A 124 -7.18 -0.14 0.69
C ALA A 124 -8.20 0.80 1.37
N ALA A 125 -7.97 1.18 2.63
CA ALA A 125 -8.86 2.07 3.36
C ALA A 125 -8.88 3.50 2.79
N ILE A 126 -7.73 4.03 2.37
CA ILE A 126 -7.60 5.35 1.74
C ILE A 126 -8.28 5.35 0.37
N LEU A 127 -8.05 4.33 -0.46
CA LEU A 127 -8.68 4.22 -1.77
C LEU A 127 -10.19 3.98 -1.69
N GLU A 128 -10.66 3.29 -0.65
CA GLU A 128 -12.08 3.13 -0.37
C GLU A 128 -12.75 4.47 0.01
N GLU A 129 -12.07 5.29 0.81
CA GLU A 129 -12.61 6.58 1.25
C GLU A 129 -12.51 7.66 0.16
N TYR A 130 -11.36 7.76 -0.50
CA TYR A 130 -11.02 8.91 -1.34
C TYR A 130 -10.90 8.59 -2.83
N GLY A 131 -10.80 7.31 -3.21
CA GLY A 131 -10.49 6.88 -4.57
C GLY A 131 -9.11 7.34 -5.02
N GLY A 132 -8.89 7.32 -6.34
CA GLY A 132 -7.71 7.91 -6.97
C GLY A 132 -6.60 6.88 -7.09
N TYR A 133 -5.37 7.37 -7.25
CA TYR A 133 -4.17 6.55 -7.33
C TYR A 133 -3.52 6.42 -5.97
N TYR A 134 -3.21 5.20 -5.57
CA TYR A 134 -2.15 4.91 -4.62
C TYR A 134 -0.85 4.66 -5.39
N LEU A 135 0.25 5.22 -4.90
CA LEU A 135 1.60 5.00 -5.41
C LEU A 135 2.55 4.81 -4.22
N ASP A 136 3.40 3.77 -4.26
CA ASP A 136 4.52 3.68 -3.33
C ASP A 136 5.39 4.94 -3.46
N THR A 137 6.01 5.40 -2.37
CA THR A 137 6.90 6.58 -2.36
C THR A 137 8.12 6.43 -3.28
N THR A 138 8.44 5.19 -3.66
CA THR A 138 9.49 4.82 -4.62
C THR A 138 8.97 4.68 -6.07
N SER A 139 7.80 5.23 -6.36
CA SER A 139 7.21 5.23 -7.70
C SER A 139 7.27 6.62 -8.30
N THR A 140 7.54 6.69 -9.60
CA THR A 140 7.51 7.93 -10.38
C THR A 140 6.54 7.78 -11.53
N VAL A 141 5.85 8.86 -11.86
CA VAL A 141 5.10 8.98 -13.12
C VAL A 141 6.07 9.51 -14.17
N ARG A 142 6.04 9.01 -15.41
CA ARG A 142 6.83 9.50 -16.56
C ARG A 142 6.11 10.60 -17.32
N SER A 143 4.78 10.53 -17.37
CA SER A 143 3.92 11.52 -18.02
C SER A 143 2.61 11.67 -17.27
N ILE A 144 2.50 12.74 -16.49
CA ILE A 144 1.26 13.07 -15.77
C ILE A 144 0.10 13.36 -16.72
N GLU A 145 0.38 13.96 -17.88
CA GLU A 145 -0.61 14.19 -18.94
C GLU A 145 -1.22 12.87 -19.42
N TYR A 146 -0.37 11.90 -19.71
CA TYR A 146 -0.81 10.61 -20.22
C TYR A 146 -1.60 9.83 -19.16
N LEU A 147 -1.14 9.84 -17.90
CA LEU A 147 -1.83 9.19 -16.79
C LEU A 147 -3.24 9.77 -16.53
N ILE A 148 -3.39 11.10 -16.62
CA ILE A 148 -4.69 11.77 -16.46
C ILE A 148 -5.62 11.46 -17.65
N ASN A 149 -5.09 11.43 -18.87
CA ASN A 149 -5.88 11.20 -20.08
C ASN A 149 -6.26 9.72 -20.30
N ASN A 150 -5.61 8.79 -19.61
CA ASN A 150 -5.85 7.35 -19.74
C ASN A 150 -6.23 6.71 -18.40
N GLN A 151 -7.04 7.38 -17.58
CA GLN A 151 -7.49 6.80 -16.30
C GLN A 151 -8.32 5.51 -16.52
N PRO A 152 -8.03 4.42 -15.78
CA PRO A 152 -8.82 3.20 -15.85
C PRO A 152 -10.30 3.46 -15.54
N GLN A 153 -11.18 2.67 -16.15
CA GLN A 153 -12.63 2.75 -15.89
C GLN A 153 -13.07 1.88 -14.69
N ASP A 154 -12.19 1.01 -14.22
CA ASP A 154 -12.41 0.10 -13.09
C ASP A 154 -11.15 0.05 -12.22
N ILE A 155 -11.16 -0.72 -11.13
CA ILE A 155 -9.98 -0.91 -10.29
C ILE A 155 -8.80 -1.42 -11.11
N TRP A 156 -7.62 -0.88 -10.83
CA TRP A 156 -6.39 -1.23 -11.53
C TRP A 156 -5.20 -1.39 -10.57
N PHE A 157 -4.28 -2.30 -10.88
CA PHE A 157 -3.01 -2.52 -10.18
C PHE A 157 -1.99 -3.23 -11.12
N PRO A 158 -0.67 -3.06 -10.91
CA PRO A 158 0.37 -3.64 -11.75
C PRO A 158 0.67 -5.12 -11.41
N ARG A 159 1.35 -5.84 -12.33
CA ARG A 159 1.73 -7.27 -12.20
C ARG A 159 3.25 -7.47 -12.12
N VAL A 160 3.66 -8.65 -11.62
CA VAL A 160 4.94 -9.35 -11.90
C VAL A 160 4.76 -10.25 -13.14
N THR A 161 5.44 -9.99 -14.26
CA THR A 161 5.34 -10.85 -15.46
C THR A 161 5.85 -12.28 -15.20
N GLU A 162 5.56 -13.26 -16.07
CA GLU A 162 6.19 -14.60 -15.97
C GLU A 162 7.72 -14.51 -16.08
N GLU A 163 8.24 -13.52 -16.80
CA GLU A 163 9.67 -13.29 -16.94
C GLU A 163 10.28 -12.65 -15.67
N ASP A 164 9.50 -11.87 -14.92
CA ASP A 164 9.88 -11.31 -13.62
C ASP A 164 9.85 -12.32 -12.48
N GLN A 165 9.13 -13.44 -12.63
CA GLN A 165 9.05 -14.50 -11.61
C GLN A 165 10.43 -15.04 -11.23
N LYS A 166 11.40 -15.00 -12.16
CA LYS A 166 12.79 -15.45 -11.94
C LYS A 166 13.56 -14.65 -10.88
N TYR A 167 13.04 -13.48 -10.48
CA TYR A 167 13.65 -12.63 -9.44
C TYR A 167 13.04 -12.85 -8.05
N TYR A 168 11.98 -13.65 -7.95
CA TYR A 168 11.37 -14.09 -6.71
C TYR A 168 11.74 -15.57 -6.51
N ASP A 169 11.91 -16.02 -5.26
CA ASP A 169 12.25 -17.41 -4.98
C ASP A 169 11.30 -18.34 -5.75
N GLU A 170 11.84 -19.42 -6.33
CA GLU A 170 11.37 -20.23 -7.48
C GLU A 170 9.92 -20.80 -7.41
N ASP A 171 9.11 -20.41 -6.42
CA ASP A 171 7.73 -20.79 -6.25
C ASP A 171 6.78 -19.96 -7.13
N THR A 172 6.00 -20.70 -7.92
CA THR A 172 5.23 -20.22 -9.07
C THR A 172 3.91 -19.57 -8.66
N PHE A 173 3.96 -18.50 -7.89
CA PHE A 173 2.77 -17.72 -7.58
C PHE A 173 2.80 -16.43 -8.41
N ILE A 174 1.83 -16.27 -9.32
CA ILE A 174 1.54 -15.00 -9.99
C ILE A 174 0.96 -14.07 -8.91
N LEU A 175 1.83 -13.48 -8.11
CA LEU A 175 1.44 -12.60 -7.03
C LEU A 175 1.38 -11.15 -7.56
N PRO A 176 0.27 -10.44 -7.32
CA PRO A 176 0.22 -9.01 -7.61
C PRO A 176 1.18 -8.28 -6.65
N ASP A 177 2.16 -7.59 -7.24
CA ASP A 177 3.06 -6.69 -6.52
C ASP A 177 2.37 -5.33 -6.48
N VAL A 178 1.63 -5.08 -5.40
CA VAL A 178 0.81 -3.88 -5.24
C VAL A 178 1.67 -2.73 -4.74
N TRP A 179 2.32 -2.05 -5.69
CA TRP A 179 3.08 -0.81 -5.47
C TRP A 179 2.41 0.40 -6.11
N ALA A 180 1.34 0.16 -6.86
CA ALA A 180 0.42 1.16 -7.36
C ALA A 180 -0.98 0.54 -7.42
N MET A 181 -2.01 1.34 -7.20
CA MET A 181 -3.39 0.92 -7.38
C MET A 181 -4.24 2.13 -7.76
N TYR A 182 -5.30 1.93 -8.53
CA TYR A 182 -6.25 2.98 -8.84
C TYR A 182 -7.67 2.54 -8.53
N ASN A 183 -8.42 3.36 -7.79
CA ASN A 183 -9.85 3.16 -7.54
C ASN A 183 -10.67 4.34 -8.09
N PRO A 184 -11.43 4.16 -9.20
CA PRO A 184 -12.25 5.22 -9.76
C PRO A 184 -13.51 5.54 -8.95
N THR A 185 -13.97 4.61 -8.10
CA THR A 185 -15.28 4.71 -7.42
C THR A 185 -15.14 4.36 -5.94
N PRO A 186 -14.88 5.34 -5.05
CA PRO A 186 -14.88 5.11 -3.61
C PRO A 186 -16.31 4.91 -3.08
N GLY A 187 -16.44 4.26 -1.91
CA GLY A 187 -17.71 4.13 -1.21
C GLY A 187 -18.55 2.91 -1.58
N GLU A 188 -17.97 1.73 -1.39
CA GLU A 188 -18.43 0.35 -1.62
C GLU A 188 -17.82 -0.31 -2.87
N GLY A 189 -17.22 -1.49 -2.69
CA GLY A 189 -16.64 -2.29 -3.79
C GLY A 189 -15.38 -3.05 -3.42
N THR A 190 -14.42 -3.10 -4.34
CA THR A 190 -13.18 -3.89 -4.23
C THR A 190 -12.31 -3.47 -3.04
N CYS A 191 -12.08 -2.17 -2.85
CA CYS A 191 -11.19 -1.67 -1.78
C CYS A 191 -11.78 -1.92 -0.40
N LYS A 192 -13.10 -1.74 -0.24
CA LYS A 192 -13.85 -2.15 0.95
C LYS A 192 -13.65 -3.62 1.30
N ALA A 193 -13.86 -4.50 0.33
CA ALA A 193 -13.74 -5.93 0.53
C ALA A 193 -12.29 -6.37 0.79
N MET A 194 -11.31 -5.69 0.18
CA MET A 194 -9.90 -5.86 0.51
C MET A 194 -9.59 -5.45 1.94
N LEU A 195 -10.04 -4.28 2.39
CA LEU A 195 -9.90 -3.83 3.77
C LEU A 195 -10.49 -4.86 4.76
N ASN A 196 -11.74 -5.28 4.53
CA ASN A 196 -12.42 -6.21 5.42
C ASN A 196 -11.73 -7.58 5.44
N GLY A 197 -11.31 -8.10 4.29
CA GLY A 197 -10.53 -9.32 4.19
C GLY A 197 -9.21 -9.23 4.97
N TYR A 198 -8.55 -8.08 4.94
CA TYR A 198 -7.31 -7.86 5.68
C TYR A 198 -7.56 -7.90 7.19
N VAL A 199 -8.58 -7.20 7.67
CA VAL A 199 -8.98 -7.20 9.08
C VAL A 199 -9.33 -8.61 9.55
N GLU A 200 -10.17 -9.34 8.81
CA GLU A 200 -10.56 -10.72 9.13
C GLU A 200 -9.34 -11.65 9.23
N ARG A 201 -8.35 -11.47 8.37
CA ARG A 201 -7.09 -12.24 8.42
C ARG A 201 -6.27 -11.90 9.66
N CYS A 202 -6.10 -10.62 9.96
CA CYS A 202 -5.45 -10.22 11.20
C CYS A 202 -6.20 -10.78 12.43
N GLN A 203 -7.54 -10.81 12.42
CA GLN A 203 -8.34 -11.44 13.48
C GLN A 203 -8.12 -12.96 13.58
N PHE A 204 -7.91 -13.64 12.46
CA PHE A 204 -7.60 -15.07 12.45
C PHE A 204 -6.22 -15.36 13.10
N TYR A 205 -5.23 -14.53 12.81
CA TYR A 205 -3.87 -14.69 13.32
C TYR A 205 -3.68 -14.17 14.76
N PHE A 206 -4.41 -13.11 15.13
CA PHE A 206 -4.32 -12.41 16.41
C PHE A 206 -5.70 -12.27 17.07
N PRO A 207 -6.43 -13.38 17.31
CA PRO A 207 -7.80 -13.37 17.85
C PRO A 207 -7.91 -12.79 19.26
N GLU A 208 -6.81 -12.68 19.99
CA GLU A 208 -6.71 -12.08 21.32
C GLU A 208 -6.63 -10.55 21.30
N HIS A 209 -6.27 -9.95 20.16
CA HIS A 209 -6.05 -8.50 20.01
C HIS A 209 -7.21 -7.75 19.37
N LEU A 210 -8.18 -8.47 18.79
CA LEU A 210 -9.27 -7.87 18.03
C LEU A 210 -10.62 -8.37 18.55
N GLU A 211 -11.53 -7.45 18.86
CA GLU A 211 -12.89 -7.80 19.27
C GLU A 211 -13.58 -8.55 18.13
N ARG A 212 -14.21 -9.67 18.48
CA ARG A 212 -14.74 -10.63 17.51
C ARG A 212 -15.80 -9.97 16.63
N ILE A 213 -15.44 -9.58 15.40
CA ILE A 213 -16.34 -9.86 14.28
C ILE A 213 -16.59 -11.37 14.36
N GLN A 214 -17.85 -11.79 14.19
CA GLN A 214 -18.24 -13.20 14.26
C GLN A 214 -17.60 -13.95 13.08
N LEU A 215 -16.32 -14.30 13.23
CA LEU A 215 -15.53 -14.91 12.17
C LEU A 215 -16.01 -16.34 12.02
N ASP A 216 -16.73 -16.60 10.93
CA ASP A 216 -17.08 -17.96 10.54
C ASP A 216 -15.79 -18.64 10.05
N VAL A 217 -15.11 -19.28 11.01
CA VAL A 217 -13.82 -19.95 10.78
C VAL A 217 -13.94 -20.99 9.65
N GLU A 218 -15.09 -21.65 9.47
CA GLU A 218 -15.28 -22.64 8.41
C GLU A 218 -15.45 -21.98 7.03
N ALA A 219 -16.24 -20.91 6.94
CA ALA A 219 -16.35 -20.13 5.71
C ALA A 219 -15.03 -19.41 5.35
N PHE A 220 -14.24 -19.03 6.34
CA PHE A 220 -12.92 -18.44 6.17
C PHE A 220 -11.89 -19.48 5.70
N LYS A 221 -11.88 -20.69 6.29
CA LYS A 221 -11.06 -21.83 5.83
C LYS A 221 -11.24 -22.14 4.34
N ALA A 222 -12.48 -22.10 3.86
CA ALA A 222 -12.78 -22.40 2.46
C ALA A 222 -12.26 -21.36 1.45
N ARG A 223 -11.94 -20.14 1.91
CA ARG A 223 -11.57 -18.99 1.04
C ARG A 223 -10.12 -18.54 1.17
N SER A 224 -9.46 -18.88 2.27
CA SER A 224 -8.27 -18.16 2.73
C SER A 224 -6.93 -18.81 2.41
N GLY A 225 -6.91 -20.07 1.96
CA GLY A 225 -5.66 -20.79 1.67
C GLY A 225 -4.82 -21.14 2.91
N TYR A 226 -5.32 -20.91 4.13
CA TYR A 226 -4.59 -21.15 5.38
C TYR A 226 -4.82 -22.53 5.99
N GLU A 227 -3.80 -23.07 6.66
CA GLU A 227 -3.92 -24.26 7.49
C GLU A 227 -4.49 -23.90 8.88
N TYR A 228 -5.45 -24.70 9.40
CA TYR A 228 -6.10 -24.49 10.69
C TYR A 228 -5.12 -24.38 11.87
N GLN A 229 -3.93 -24.95 11.74
CA GLN A 229 -2.87 -24.91 12.75
C GLN A 229 -2.31 -23.48 12.98
N SER A 230 -2.59 -22.55 12.07
CA SER A 230 -2.11 -21.16 12.16
C SER A 230 -3.06 -20.20 12.90
N TYR A 231 -4.25 -20.66 13.32
CA TYR A 231 -5.18 -19.82 14.08
C TYR A 231 -4.56 -19.41 15.43
N GLY A 232 -4.52 -18.11 15.71
CA GLY A 232 -3.88 -17.57 16.91
C GLY A 232 -2.36 -17.71 16.97
N ALA A 233 -1.71 -18.09 15.85
CA ALA A 233 -0.26 -18.24 15.77
C ALA A 233 0.44 -16.92 15.37
N GLY A 234 -0.28 -15.80 15.20
CA GLY A 234 0.24 -14.55 14.67
C GLY A 234 1.48 -14.05 15.40
N SER A 235 1.42 -13.94 16.72
CA SER A 235 2.54 -13.47 17.56
C SER A 235 3.78 -14.36 17.45
N GLN A 236 3.59 -15.68 17.34
CA GLN A 236 4.69 -16.63 17.13
C GLN A 236 5.30 -16.47 15.73
N ILE A 237 4.46 -16.34 14.70
CA ILE A 237 4.91 -16.22 13.31
C ILE A 237 5.65 -14.89 13.09
N MET A 238 5.14 -13.77 13.63
CA MET A 238 5.78 -12.45 13.55
C MET A 238 7.17 -12.41 14.23
N SER A 239 7.42 -13.32 15.17
CA SER A 239 8.71 -13.46 15.86
C SER A 239 9.67 -14.44 15.18
N SER A 240 9.27 -15.03 14.05
CA SER A 240 9.98 -16.10 13.33
C SER A 240 10.45 -15.64 11.94
N ASN A 241 11.18 -16.50 11.24
CA ASN A 241 11.58 -16.26 9.85
C ASN A 241 10.40 -16.28 8.86
N SER A 242 9.22 -16.75 9.28
CA SER A 242 8.01 -16.81 8.45
C SER A 242 7.14 -15.53 8.55
N ARG A 243 7.64 -14.49 9.23
CA ARG A 243 6.96 -13.20 9.38
C ARG A 243 6.59 -12.58 8.04
N ASP A 244 7.54 -12.56 7.11
CA ASP A 244 7.38 -11.82 5.87
C ASP A 244 6.49 -12.57 4.87
N ASP A 245 6.48 -13.90 4.95
CA ASP A 245 5.51 -14.75 4.26
C ASP A 245 4.09 -14.44 4.74
N LEU A 246 3.90 -14.32 6.06
CA LEU A 246 2.61 -13.91 6.64
C LEU A 246 2.19 -12.53 6.13
N ILE A 247 3.10 -11.53 6.19
CA ILE A 247 2.81 -10.18 5.67
C ILE A 247 2.42 -10.26 4.18
N GLY A 248 3.15 -11.01 3.36
CA GLY A 248 2.83 -11.21 1.96
C GLY A 248 1.43 -11.78 1.78
N HIS A 249 1.12 -12.88 2.48
CA HIS A 249 -0.18 -13.54 2.42
C HIS A 249 -1.34 -12.62 2.83
N LEU A 250 -1.17 -11.80 3.87
CA LEU A 250 -2.19 -10.86 4.32
C LEU A 250 -2.63 -9.95 3.16
N VAL A 251 -1.69 -9.33 2.44
CA VAL A 251 -1.99 -8.44 1.29
C VAL A 251 -2.66 -9.21 0.15
N ILE A 252 -2.03 -10.31 -0.27
CA ILE A 252 -2.41 -11.05 -1.47
C ILE A 252 -3.84 -11.57 -1.33
N PHE A 253 -4.14 -12.25 -0.22
CA PHE A 253 -5.45 -12.82 -0.01
C PHE A 253 -6.52 -11.77 0.26
N SER A 254 -6.16 -10.63 0.85
CA SER A 254 -7.08 -9.50 0.99
C SER A 254 -7.44 -8.90 -0.37
N LEU A 255 -6.47 -8.73 -1.26
CA LEU A 255 -6.75 -8.30 -2.63
C LEU A 255 -7.67 -9.28 -3.36
N TYR A 256 -7.45 -10.59 -3.20
CA TYR A 256 -8.35 -11.60 -3.76
C TYR A 256 -9.79 -11.47 -3.23
N ASP A 257 -9.97 -11.19 -1.94
CA ASP A 257 -11.31 -10.94 -1.38
C ASP A 257 -11.96 -9.70 -1.96
N GLY A 258 -11.17 -8.62 -2.12
CA GLY A 258 -11.58 -7.42 -2.83
C GLY A 258 -12.15 -7.75 -4.21
N LEU A 259 -11.35 -8.43 -5.01
CA LEU A 259 -11.66 -8.72 -6.41
C LEU A 259 -12.81 -9.73 -6.59
N ASN A 260 -13.07 -10.59 -5.60
CA ASN A 260 -14.21 -11.50 -5.65
C ASN A 260 -15.56 -10.77 -5.47
N GLN A 261 -15.58 -9.56 -4.91
CA GLN A 261 -16.80 -8.75 -4.78
C GLN A 261 -17.23 -8.05 -6.07
N THR A 262 -16.34 -7.81 -7.04
CA THR A 262 -16.65 -7.11 -8.31
C THR A 262 -17.43 -7.92 -9.35
N ARG A 263 -18.31 -8.84 -8.90
CA ARG A 263 -19.21 -9.70 -9.72
C ARG A 263 -18.50 -10.79 -10.53
N GLY A 264 -17.91 -11.75 -9.82
CA GLY A 264 -17.66 -13.11 -10.32
C GLY A 264 -16.47 -13.76 -9.63
N PRO A 265 -16.38 -15.11 -9.58
CA PRO A 265 -15.11 -15.75 -9.27
C PRO A 265 -14.10 -15.24 -10.29
N LEU A 266 -12.98 -14.71 -9.81
CA LEU A 266 -11.87 -14.34 -10.67
C LEU A 266 -11.45 -15.57 -11.48
N THR A 267 -11.78 -15.56 -12.77
CA THR A 267 -11.18 -16.53 -13.68
C THR A 267 -9.75 -16.12 -13.92
N ASN A 268 -8.85 -17.09 -14.08
CA ASN A 268 -7.45 -16.82 -14.45
C ASN A 268 -7.36 -15.85 -15.66
N ALA A 269 -8.30 -15.89 -16.59
CA ALA A 269 -8.33 -15.01 -17.75
C ALA A 269 -8.62 -13.53 -17.40
N LEU A 270 -9.54 -13.23 -16.47
CA LEU A 270 -9.86 -11.86 -16.05
C LEU A 270 -8.74 -11.27 -15.21
N LEU A 271 -8.15 -12.07 -14.30
CA LEU A 271 -6.92 -11.71 -13.58
C LEU A 271 -5.79 -11.41 -14.57
N CYS A 272 -5.52 -12.32 -15.51
CA CYS A 272 -4.49 -12.11 -16.53
C CYS A 272 -4.69 -10.83 -17.34
N LYS A 273 -5.95 -10.45 -17.64
CA LYS A 273 -6.27 -9.23 -18.40
C LYS A 273 -6.10 -7.94 -17.59
N LEU A 274 -6.51 -7.92 -16.32
CA LEU A 274 -6.28 -6.75 -15.45
C LEU A 274 -4.79 -6.59 -15.09
N SER A 275 -4.03 -7.66 -15.25
CA SER A 275 -2.61 -7.78 -14.88
C SER A 275 -1.62 -7.73 -16.07
N SER A 276 -2.04 -7.46 -17.31
CA SER A 276 -1.14 -7.56 -18.47
C SER A 276 -0.36 -6.29 -18.82
N PHE A 277 -0.49 -5.22 -18.03
CA PHE A 277 -0.02 -3.89 -18.43
C PHE A 277 1.40 -3.54 -17.94
N ALA A 278 2.04 -4.42 -17.17
CA ALA A 278 3.40 -4.21 -16.66
C ALA A 278 4.45 -4.91 -17.51
N GLU A 279 5.53 -4.19 -17.81
CA GLU A 279 6.69 -4.64 -18.58
C GLU A 279 8.01 -4.32 -17.84
N ASP A 280 9.07 -5.04 -18.17
CA ASP A 280 10.40 -4.85 -17.60
C ASP A 280 11.02 -3.50 -18.03
N ALA A 281 11.68 -2.80 -17.10
CA ALA A 281 12.44 -1.58 -17.40
C ALA A 281 13.86 -1.58 -16.79
N PRO A 282 14.80 -0.77 -17.33
CA PRO A 282 16.15 -0.62 -16.78
C PRO A 282 16.14 0.06 -15.40
N GLY A 283 15.80 -0.67 -14.33
CA GLY A 283 15.74 -0.15 -12.95
C GLY A 283 14.59 -0.68 -12.11
N GLY A 284 13.63 -1.39 -12.70
CA GLY A 284 12.47 -1.95 -12.00
C GLY A 284 11.35 -2.32 -12.97
N LYS A 285 10.10 -1.99 -12.62
CA LYS A 285 8.90 -2.29 -13.42
C LYS A 285 8.33 -1.03 -14.04
N HIS A 286 7.87 -1.13 -15.28
CA HIS A 286 7.26 -0.03 -16.02
C HIS A 286 5.88 -0.42 -16.54
N ILE A 287 4.95 0.52 -16.49
CA ILE A 287 3.66 0.41 -17.15
C ILE A 287 3.63 1.42 -18.29
N GLU A 288 3.77 0.96 -19.53
CA GLU A 288 3.76 1.84 -20.70
C GLU A 288 2.39 2.54 -20.83
N GLU A 289 1.30 1.79 -20.65
CA GLU A 289 -0.09 2.27 -20.79
C GLU A 289 -0.53 3.33 -19.77
N PHE A 290 0.18 3.48 -18.66
CA PHE A 290 -0.09 4.55 -17.69
C PHE A 290 1.12 5.46 -17.45
N GLY A 291 2.24 5.19 -18.14
CA GLY A 291 3.49 5.92 -17.95
C GLY A 291 4.00 5.89 -16.50
N ILE A 292 3.79 4.81 -15.74
CA ILE A 292 4.27 4.71 -14.34
C ILE A 292 5.54 3.85 -14.30
N GLU A 293 6.49 4.19 -13.44
CA GLU A 293 7.73 3.44 -13.25
C GLU A 293 8.07 3.30 -11.76
N LYS A 294 8.42 2.09 -11.34
CA LYS A 294 9.02 1.82 -10.02
C LYS A 294 10.53 1.72 -10.19
N PHE A 295 11.27 2.67 -9.62
CA PHE A 295 12.72 2.80 -9.83
C PHE A 295 13.56 2.02 -8.81
N HIS A 296 12.92 1.25 -7.91
CA HIS A 296 13.60 0.28 -7.04
C HIS A 296 13.09 -1.14 -7.35
N ARG A 297 13.94 -1.92 -8.04
CA ARG A 297 13.78 -3.37 -8.23
C ARG A 297 13.51 -4.03 -6.89
N GLY A 298 12.30 -4.55 -6.63
CA GLY A 298 11.99 -5.65 -5.69
C GLY A 298 12.61 -5.67 -4.28
N THR A 299 13.42 -4.71 -3.90
CA THR A 299 14.34 -4.81 -2.77
C THR A 299 13.80 -4.08 -1.59
N TRP A 300 12.72 -3.28 -1.64
CA TRP A 300 12.15 -2.81 -0.37
C TRP A 300 11.81 -4.00 0.52
N ARG A 301 11.14 -5.06 0.02
CA ARG A 301 10.80 -6.19 0.90
C ARG A 301 12.09 -6.83 1.39
N GLN A 302 12.98 -7.29 0.52
CA GLN A 302 14.22 -7.95 0.98
C GLN A 302 15.20 -7.04 1.76
N GLN A 303 15.23 -5.75 1.51
CA GLN A 303 16.13 -4.77 2.11
C GLN A 303 15.53 -4.16 3.37
N ALA A 304 14.23 -3.88 3.44
CA ALA A 304 13.54 -3.59 4.70
C ALA A 304 13.43 -4.83 5.60
N ILE A 305 13.37 -6.04 5.05
CA ILE A 305 13.48 -7.31 5.79
C ILE A 305 14.92 -7.49 6.30
N ALA A 306 15.93 -7.37 5.44
CA ALA A 306 17.34 -7.46 5.86
C ALA A 306 17.71 -6.35 6.86
N ASP A 307 17.22 -5.13 6.66
CA ASP A 307 17.46 -3.98 7.54
C ASP A 307 16.72 -4.15 8.87
N ASN A 308 15.46 -4.63 8.88
CA ASN A 308 14.77 -4.98 10.12
C ASN A 308 15.48 -6.11 10.86
N ILE A 309 16.04 -7.10 10.15
CA ILE A 309 16.78 -8.20 10.77
C ILE A 309 18.07 -7.66 11.41
N VAL A 310 18.82 -6.80 10.72
CA VAL A 310 20.06 -6.20 11.26
C VAL A 310 19.76 -5.26 12.43
N GLU A 311 18.78 -4.37 12.31
CA GLU A 311 18.38 -3.45 13.40
C GLU A 311 17.84 -4.22 14.63
N ARG A 312 17.08 -5.32 14.44
CA ARG A 312 16.61 -6.17 15.54
C ARG A 312 17.74 -6.93 16.24
N ILE A 313 18.79 -7.29 15.51
CA ILE A 313 19.99 -7.90 16.09
C ILE A 313 20.68 -6.85 16.97
N GLU A 314 20.88 -5.63 16.47
CA GLU A 314 21.50 -4.53 17.22
C GLU A 314 20.69 -4.13 18.47
N GLU A 315 19.36 -4.05 18.37
CA GLU A 315 18.48 -3.75 19.51
C GLU A 315 18.51 -4.86 20.58
N ARG A 316 18.48 -6.14 20.17
CA ARG A 316 18.58 -7.28 21.10
C ARG A 316 19.94 -7.35 21.79
N GLU A 317 21.02 -7.11 21.06
CA GLU A 317 22.38 -7.07 21.64
C GLU A 317 22.52 -5.94 22.66
N THR A 318 21.92 -4.79 22.39
CA THR A 318 21.92 -3.64 23.30
C THR A 318 21.11 -3.93 24.57
N GLN A 319 19.96 -4.61 24.43
CA GLN A 319 19.08 -4.94 25.56
C GLN A 319 19.69 -6.02 26.48
N VAL A 320 20.32 -7.05 25.91
CA VAL A 320 21.07 -8.07 26.67
C VAL A 320 22.25 -7.44 27.43
N ALA A 321 22.99 -6.53 26.79
CA ALA A 321 24.10 -5.82 27.43
C ALA A 321 23.65 -4.91 28.60
N LEU A 322 22.41 -4.41 28.57
CA LEU A 322 21.79 -3.62 29.64
C LEU A 322 21.30 -4.51 30.79
N GLU A 323 20.76 -5.69 30.50
CA GLU A 323 20.33 -6.67 31.51
C GLU A 323 21.52 -7.32 32.23
N GLU A 324 22.67 -7.49 31.57
CA GLU A 324 23.91 -7.97 32.20
C GLU A 324 24.60 -6.93 33.11
N GLN A 325 24.13 -5.67 33.09
CA GLN A 325 24.65 -4.58 33.93
C GLN A 325 23.80 -4.30 35.19
N ILE A 326 22.68 -5.02 35.38
CA ILE A 326 21.77 -4.91 36.55
C ILE A 326 21.98 -6.08 37.50
#